data_AF-A0A4Q8A959-F1
#
_entry.id   AF-A0A4Q8A959-F1
#
_cell.length_a   1.000
_cell.length_b   1.000
_cell.length_c   1.000
_cell.angle_alpha   90.00
_cell.angle_beta   90.00
_cell.angle_gamma   90.00
#
_symmetry.space_group_name_H-M   'P 1'
#
loop_
_entity.id
_entity.type
_entity.pdbx_description
1 polymer ?
#
loop_
_entity_poly.entity_id
_entity_poly.type
_entity_poly.pdbx_seq_one_letter_code
_entity_poly.pdbx_strand_id
1 'polypeptide(L)'
;MERILEHRSGLRAAIVLAGGRGSRLGGADKATLELDGVSLLERAILTLAFTPAGEEENPGAEVIAVVGPESLRGRVQELAAECGIPIVLTREEPAFAGPAAAVAAGLAALDGVAPDAGGKCFVLAVDYARPGRIVPILRRAAGAAGPRFAGRARPAAGLETAGAWVPQDGSGRDQPLASVWDLAGLRRAVSGLRDEGRVANASMKQLLARVVVSRTTMADLPGHVTADLFADVDTWDDAAHAGITLPTVSEQKPHLEGHMAVEKPLESGGSEHPELDAWARELMVAYGLEDAPVDVERILSLAGEAAHSIVRPAAPLTTWIAGYAAGLAAARSESGGENAAAEADALARRVIADRTDG
;
A
#
# COMPACT_ATOMS: atom_id res chain seq x y z
N MET A 1 0.73 45.59 -29.46
CA MET A 1 1.43 44.33 -29.81
C MET A 1 1.44 43.51 -28.55
N GLU A 2 0.38 42.73 -28.40
CA GLU A 2 -0.09 42.10 -27.17
C GLU A 2 0.89 41.08 -26.60
N ARG A 3 0.90 41.04 -25.26
CA ARG A 3 1.59 40.08 -24.42
C ARG A 3 1.27 38.65 -24.87
N ILE A 4 2.27 37.96 -25.41
CA ILE A 4 2.35 36.51 -25.24
C ILE A 4 2.62 36.29 -23.74
N LEU A 5 1.54 36.17 -22.97
CA LEU A 5 1.59 35.61 -21.62
C LEU A 5 1.95 34.14 -21.78
N GLU A 6 3.25 33.85 -21.79
CA GLU A 6 3.78 32.53 -21.52
C GLU A 6 3.07 31.99 -20.27
N HIS A 7 2.18 31.02 -20.46
CA HIS A 7 1.67 30.19 -19.37
C HIS A 7 2.87 29.43 -18.82
N ARG A 8 3.63 30.03 -17.89
CA ARG A 8 4.59 29.28 -17.09
C ARG A 8 3.75 28.31 -16.26
N SER A 9 3.69 27.06 -16.70
CA SER A 9 3.15 25.97 -15.90
C SER A 9 3.89 25.97 -14.57
N GLY A 10 3.15 26.05 -13.45
CA GLY A 10 3.76 25.96 -12.13
C GLY A 10 4.52 24.64 -11.94
N LEU A 11 5.37 24.57 -10.92
CA LEU A 11 6.23 23.44 -10.60
C LEU A 11 5.46 22.12 -10.63
N ARG A 12 6.03 21.09 -11.27
CA ARG A 12 5.52 19.72 -11.20
C ARG A 12 6.36 18.92 -10.23
N ALA A 13 5.91 18.83 -8.99
CA ALA A 13 6.56 18.05 -7.95
C ALA A 13 5.91 16.67 -7.80
N ALA A 14 6.63 15.71 -7.22
CA ALA A 14 6.04 14.45 -6.79
C ALA A 14 6.51 14.05 -5.39
N ILE A 15 5.64 13.36 -4.66
CA ILE A 15 5.93 12.67 -3.40
C ILE A 15 5.68 11.18 -3.64
N VAL A 16 6.75 10.40 -3.58
CA VAL A 16 6.70 8.93 -3.67
C VAL A 16 6.76 8.37 -2.26
N LEU A 17 5.71 7.68 -1.85
CA LEU A 17 5.61 7.06 -0.53
C LEU A 17 6.19 5.65 -0.62
N ALA A 18 7.45 5.52 -0.22
CA ALA A 18 8.24 4.29 -0.23
C ALA A 18 8.42 3.69 1.18
N GLY A 19 7.53 4.08 2.11
CA GLY A 19 7.53 3.63 3.49
C GLY A 19 6.39 2.65 3.77
N GLY A 20 6.68 1.62 4.55
CA GLY A 20 5.72 0.62 5.02
C GLY A 20 6.43 -0.42 5.86
N ARG A 21 5.71 -1.10 6.76
CA ARG A 21 6.34 -2.14 7.61
C ARG A 21 6.63 -3.44 6.87
N GLY A 22 6.08 -3.63 5.67
CA GLY A 22 6.22 -4.89 4.92
C GLY A 22 5.77 -6.12 5.72
N SER A 23 4.96 -5.96 6.77
CA SER A 23 4.73 -7.02 7.78
C SER A 23 4.11 -8.28 7.18
N ARG A 24 3.32 -8.11 6.12
CA ARG A 24 2.68 -9.20 5.36
C ARG A 24 3.57 -9.83 4.28
N LEU A 25 4.76 -9.26 4.07
CA LEU A 25 5.80 -9.72 3.13
C LEU A 25 7.05 -10.18 3.91
N GLY A 26 6.90 -10.62 5.16
CA GLY A 26 8.02 -11.05 6.00
C GLY A 26 9.00 -9.93 6.36
N GLY A 27 8.56 -8.66 6.32
CA GLY A 27 9.42 -7.50 6.56
C GLY A 27 10.20 -7.03 5.32
N ALA A 28 9.96 -7.62 4.15
CA ALA A 28 10.55 -7.15 2.90
C ALA A 28 10.14 -5.69 2.63
N ASP A 29 11.12 -4.89 2.18
CA ASP A 29 10.87 -3.53 1.73
C ASP A 29 10.11 -3.58 0.39
N LYS A 30 8.84 -3.15 0.41
CA LYS A 30 8.00 -3.12 -0.81
C LYS A 30 8.68 -2.34 -1.93
N ALA A 31 9.46 -1.32 -1.59
CA ALA A 31 10.13 -0.47 -2.56
C ALA A 31 11.16 -1.24 -3.41
N THR A 32 11.74 -2.31 -2.87
CA THR A 32 12.78 -3.12 -3.52
C THR A 32 12.22 -4.33 -4.27
N LEU A 33 10.92 -4.63 -4.17
CA LEU A 33 10.30 -5.70 -4.96
C LEU A 33 10.45 -5.42 -6.46
N GLU A 34 10.75 -6.45 -7.24
CA GLU A 34 11.03 -6.31 -8.67
C GLU A 34 9.93 -6.89 -9.55
N LEU A 35 9.43 -6.10 -10.48
CA LEU A 35 8.63 -6.56 -11.60
C LEU A 35 9.52 -6.48 -12.85
N ASP A 36 9.60 -7.54 -13.66
CA ASP A 36 10.47 -7.65 -14.84
C ASP A 36 11.93 -7.15 -14.61
N GLY A 37 12.52 -7.43 -13.43
CA GLY A 37 13.87 -7.01 -13.08
C GLY A 37 14.05 -5.52 -12.75
N VAL A 38 12.94 -4.77 -12.58
CA VAL A 38 12.96 -3.35 -12.22
C VAL A 38 12.17 -3.17 -10.92
N SER A 39 12.80 -2.53 -9.93
CA SER A 39 12.19 -2.31 -8.62
C SER A 39 10.92 -1.46 -8.70
N LEU A 40 9.97 -1.65 -7.78
CA LEU A 40 8.75 -0.85 -7.71
C LEU A 40 9.07 0.64 -7.50
N LEU A 41 10.08 0.95 -6.69
CA LEU A 41 10.58 2.32 -6.49
C LEU A 41 11.04 2.96 -7.80
N GLU A 42 11.90 2.25 -8.52
CA GLU A 42 12.43 2.71 -9.80
C GLU A 42 11.32 2.91 -10.82
N ARG A 43 10.38 1.97 -10.94
CA ARG A 43 9.21 2.11 -11.82
C ARG A 43 8.41 3.37 -11.48
N ALA A 44 8.15 3.64 -10.20
CA ALA A 44 7.42 4.82 -9.77
C ALA A 44 8.17 6.12 -10.13
N ILE A 45 9.45 6.19 -9.80
CA ILE A 45 10.30 7.36 -10.05
C ILE A 45 10.46 7.64 -11.54
N LEU A 46 10.88 6.65 -12.34
CA LEU A 46 11.09 6.82 -13.77
C LEU A 46 9.80 7.24 -14.48
N THR A 47 8.65 6.65 -14.10
CA THR A 47 7.35 7.02 -14.67
C THR A 47 6.97 8.46 -14.34
N LEU A 48 7.26 8.93 -13.12
CA LEU A 48 6.97 10.31 -12.71
C LEU A 48 7.93 11.32 -13.34
N ALA A 49 9.21 10.99 -13.42
CA ALA A 49 10.28 11.88 -13.91
C ALA A 49 10.26 12.05 -15.43
N PHE A 50 10.11 10.98 -16.20
CA PHE A 50 10.22 11.05 -17.66
C PHE A 50 8.90 11.43 -18.33
N THR A 51 9.01 12.31 -19.33
CA THR A 51 7.91 12.63 -20.26
C THR A 51 7.92 11.62 -21.41
N PRO A 52 6.87 10.81 -21.60
CA PRO A 52 6.73 9.96 -22.77
C PRO A 52 6.76 10.78 -24.06
N ALA A 53 7.34 10.22 -25.11
CA ALA A 53 7.29 10.82 -26.44
C ALA A 53 5.84 11.03 -26.89
N GLY A 54 5.50 12.23 -27.35
CA GLY A 54 4.13 12.59 -27.74
C GLY A 54 3.22 13.04 -26.59
N GLU A 55 3.73 13.13 -25.35
CA GLU A 55 3.02 13.74 -24.22
C GLU A 55 3.69 15.03 -23.72
N GLU A 56 4.31 15.82 -24.62
CA GLU A 56 5.06 17.05 -24.28
C GLU A 56 4.18 18.11 -23.57
N GLU A 57 2.87 18.09 -23.82
CA GLU A 57 1.90 18.96 -23.13
C GLU A 57 1.71 18.60 -21.64
N ASN A 58 2.17 17.41 -21.22
CA ASN A 58 2.07 16.92 -19.86
C ASN A 58 3.43 16.41 -19.35
N PRO A 59 4.40 17.32 -19.11
CA PRO A 59 5.75 16.93 -18.77
C PRO A 59 5.85 16.14 -17.46
N GLY A 60 6.97 15.48 -17.27
CA GLY A 60 7.33 14.80 -16.03
C GLY A 60 7.53 15.75 -14.86
N ALA A 61 7.79 15.15 -13.70
CA ALA A 61 8.12 15.88 -12.48
C ALA A 61 9.51 16.52 -12.60
N GLU A 62 9.62 17.74 -12.10
CA GLU A 62 10.87 18.51 -12.04
C GLU A 62 11.62 18.28 -10.73
N VAL A 63 10.93 17.76 -9.71
CA VAL A 63 11.50 17.42 -8.40
C VAL A 63 10.68 16.30 -7.76
N ILE A 64 11.34 15.36 -7.10
CA ILE A 64 10.70 14.23 -6.43
C ILE A 64 11.19 14.12 -4.99
N ALA A 65 10.28 14.03 -4.03
CA ALA A 65 10.58 13.60 -2.67
C ALA A 65 10.21 12.12 -2.51
N VAL A 66 11.17 11.29 -2.14
CA VAL A 66 10.96 9.89 -1.78
C VAL A 66 10.88 9.82 -0.27
N VAL A 67 9.79 9.28 0.27
CA VAL A 67 9.57 9.15 1.71
C VAL A 67 9.70 7.68 2.09
N GLY A 68 10.81 7.31 2.73
CA GLY A 68 11.14 5.92 2.96
C GLY A 68 12.37 5.72 3.87
N PRO A 69 12.78 4.47 4.10
CA PRO A 69 13.92 4.17 4.97
C PRO A 69 15.26 4.62 4.36
N GLU A 70 16.25 4.81 5.23
CA GLU A 70 17.60 5.27 4.89
C GLU A 70 18.35 4.31 3.93
N SER A 71 17.98 3.02 3.95
CA SER A 71 18.50 2.00 3.02
C SER A 71 18.28 2.35 1.55
N LEU A 72 17.29 3.19 1.22
CA LEU A 72 17.01 3.60 -0.16
C LEU A 72 17.97 4.70 -0.67
N ARG A 73 18.82 5.30 0.19
CA ARG A 73 19.62 6.48 -0.17
C ARG A 73 20.49 6.26 -1.41
N GLY A 74 21.21 5.14 -1.46
CA GLY A 74 22.10 4.83 -2.59
C GLY A 74 21.32 4.78 -3.90
N ARG A 75 20.21 4.03 -3.93
CA ARG A 75 19.39 3.89 -5.14
C ARG A 75 18.72 5.20 -5.55
N VAL A 76 18.26 5.99 -4.59
CA VAL A 76 17.68 7.32 -4.87
C VAL A 76 18.71 8.27 -5.49
N GLN A 77 19.96 8.23 -5.05
CA GLN A 77 21.05 9.05 -5.62
C GLN A 77 21.36 8.64 -7.06
N GLU A 78 21.41 7.34 -7.35
CA GLU A 78 21.59 6.83 -8.72
C GLU A 78 20.45 7.29 -9.64
N LEU A 79 19.20 7.13 -9.20
CA LEU A 79 18.02 7.54 -9.98
C LEU A 79 17.96 9.06 -10.18
N ALA A 80 18.42 9.87 -9.21
CA ALA A 80 18.51 11.31 -9.37
C ALA A 80 19.47 11.69 -10.51
N ALA A 81 20.62 11.03 -10.57
CA ALA A 81 21.61 11.23 -11.63
C ALA A 81 21.07 10.77 -13.00
N GLU A 82 20.39 9.62 -13.04
CA GLU A 82 19.79 9.08 -14.26
C GLU A 82 18.66 9.97 -14.80
N CYS A 83 17.77 10.45 -13.94
CA CYS A 83 16.65 11.30 -14.33
C CYS A 83 17.09 12.75 -14.63
N GLY A 84 18.24 13.19 -14.12
CA GLY A 84 18.71 14.56 -14.28
C GLY A 84 17.88 15.60 -13.53
N ILE A 85 17.14 15.19 -12.49
CA ILE A 85 16.30 16.06 -11.64
C ILE A 85 16.63 15.84 -10.16
N PRO A 86 16.36 16.81 -9.28
CA PRO A 86 16.49 16.60 -7.84
C PRO A 86 15.52 15.52 -7.34
N ILE A 87 16.08 14.45 -6.76
CA ILE A 87 15.32 13.44 -6.01
C ILE A 87 15.86 13.39 -4.58
N VAL A 88 15.00 13.71 -3.61
CA VAL A 88 15.38 13.84 -2.20
C VAL A 88 14.75 12.73 -1.39
N LEU A 89 15.59 11.93 -0.72
CA LEU A 89 15.13 10.98 0.28
C LEU A 89 14.84 11.70 1.60
N THR A 90 13.66 11.44 2.17
CA THR A 90 13.23 11.91 3.49
C THR A 90 12.47 10.81 4.21
N ARG A 91 12.12 11.04 5.48
CA ARG A 91 11.32 10.13 6.29
C ARG A 91 10.44 10.92 7.26
N GLU A 92 9.24 10.44 7.50
CA GLU A 92 8.39 10.98 8.55
C GLU A 92 8.94 10.69 9.95
N GLU A 93 8.71 11.64 10.86
CA GLU A 93 9.05 11.52 12.28
C GLU A 93 7.76 11.67 13.12
N PRO A 94 7.42 10.69 13.97
CA PRO A 94 8.10 9.41 14.15
C PRO A 94 7.94 8.49 12.93
N ALA A 95 8.94 7.62 12.70
CA ALA A 95 8.88 6.64 11.63
C ALA A 95 7.60 5.80 11.72
N PHE A 96 6.97 5.55 10.56
CA PHE A 96 5.70 4.82 10.46
C PHE A 96 4.49 5.56 11.06
N ALA A 97 4.54 6.89 11.20
CA ALA A 97 3.42 7.72 11.64
C ALA A 97 2.27 7.84 10.62
N GLY A 98 2.24 6.99 9.59
CA GLY A 98 1.16 6.90 8.62
C GLY A 98 1.33 7.83 7.40
N PRO A 99 0.44 7.68 6.41
CA PRO A 99 0.63 8.29 5.09
C PRO A 99 0.52 9.83 5.09
N ALA A 100 -0.29 10.43 5.96
CA ALA A 100 -0.35 11.89 6.03
C ALA A 100 0.94 12.50 6.60
N ALA A 101 1.56 11.83 7.58
CA ALA A 101 2.87 12.22 8.10
C ALA A 101 3.96 12.07 7.02
N ALA A 102 3.91 10.98 6.26
CA ALA A 102 4.80 10.76 5.13
C ALA A 102 4.65 11.86 4.06
N VAL A 103 3.42 12.22 3.66
CA VAL A 103 3.17 13.35 2.76
C VAL A 103 3.66 14.67 3.33
N ALA A 104 3.49 14.92 4.64
CA ALA A 104 4.01 16.13 5.28
C ALA A 104 5.55 16.19 5.29
N ALA A 105 6.23 15.06 5.44
CA ALA A 105 7.69 14.97 5.36
C ALA A 105 8.18 15.15 3.91
N GLY A 106 7.51 14.52 2.95
CA GLY A 106 7.76 14.70 1.52
C GLY A 106 7.62 16.16 1.10
N LEU A 107 6.53 16.81 1.53
CA LEU A 107 6.30 18.23 1.24
C LEU A 107 7.39 19.13 1.83
N ALA A 108 7.83 18.87 3.07
CA ALA A 108 8.92 19.62 3.67
C ALA A 108 10.24 19.45 2.90
N ALA A 109 10.52 18.25 2.36
CA ALA A 109 11.68 18.02 1.51
C ALA A 109 11.57 18.77 0.16
N LEU A 110 10.40 18.80 -0.45
CA LEU A 110 10.13 19.58 -1.66
C LEU A 110 10.34 21.08 -1.41
N ASP A 111 9.82 21.61 -0.29
CA ASP A 111 9.98 23.02 0.09
C ASP A 111 11.44 23.40 0.35
N GLY A 112 12.28 22.44 0.77
CA GLY A 112 13.72 22.64 0.88
C GLY A 112 14.45 22.81 -0.45
N VAL A 113 13.89 22.29 -1.55
CA VAL A 113 14.46 22.39 -2.91
C VAL A 113 13.87 23.56 -3.69
N ALA A 114 12.54 23.72 -3.62
CA ALA A 114 11.80 24.74 -4.36
C ALA A 114 10.82 25.48 -3.43
N PRO A 115 11.34 26.35 -2.55
CA PRO A 115 10.53 27.08 -1.58
C PRO A 115 9.49 27.96 -2.29
N ASP A 116 8.29 28.03 -1.73
CA ASP A 116 7.16 28.86 -2.20
C ASP A 116 6.69 28.59 -3.64
N ALA A 117 7.20 27.56 -4.30
CA ALA A 117 6.80 27.21 -5.65
C ALA A 117 5.31 26.84 -5.68
N GLY A 118 4.51 27.51 -6.51
CA GLY A 118 3.17 27.06 -6.86
C GLY A 118 3.23 25.97 -7.93
N GLY A 119 2.15 25.23 -8.12
CA GLY A 119 2.09 24.19 -9.16
C GLY A 119 1.30 22.96 -8.73
N LYS A 120 1.70 21.79 -9.23
CA LYS A 120 1.04 20.51 -8.98
C LYS A 120 1.99 19.55 -8.26
N CYS A 121 1.43 18.77 -7.34
CA CYS A 121 2.13 17.73 -6.62
C CYS A 121 1.44 16.39 -6.87
N PHE A 122 2.15 15.44 -7.46
CA PHE A 122 1.71 14.05 -7.52
C PHE A 122 1.99 13.38 -6.16
N VAL A 123 1.07 12.58 -5.65
CA VAL A 123 1.29 11.69 -4.50
C VAL A 123 1.05 10.27 -4.98
N LEU A 124 2.09 9.44 -4.89
CA LEU A 124 2.08 8.07 -5.38
C LEU A 124 2.69 7.11 -4.35
N ALA A 125 1.96 6.08 -3.94
CA ALA A 125 2.54 4.97 -3.19
C ALA A 125 3.34 4.04 -4.11
N VAL A 126 4.41 3.45 -3.57
CA VAL A 126 5.29 2.54 -4.32
C VAL A 126 4.65 1.18 -4.59
N ASP A 127 3.62 0.79 -3.85
CA ASP A 127 3.00 -0.54 -3.94
C ASP A 127 2.03 -0.71 -5.11
N TYR A 128 1.80 0.32 -5.93
CA TYR A 128 1.17 0.13 -7.23
C TYR A 128 2.17 -0.51 -8.20
N ALA A 129 1.98 -1.79 -8.53
CA ALA A 129 2.91 -2.54 -9.37
C ALA A 129 3.12 -1.95 -10.78
N ARG A 130 2.11 -1.23 -11.32
CA ARG A 130 2.11 -0.68 -12.69
C ARG A 130 1.87 0.82 -12.70
N PRO A 131 2.78 1.64 -12.16
CA PRO A 131 2.60 3.09 -12.09
C PRO A 131 2.47 3.73 -13.48
N GLY A 132 3.04 3.12 -14.52
CA GLY A 132 2.88 3.52 -15.93
C GLY A 132 1.44 3.53 -16.44
N ARG A 133 0.50 2.83 -15.76
CA ARG A 133 -0.93 2.91 -16.08
C ARG A 133 -1.65 4.02 -15.30
N ILE A 134 -1.12 4.40 -14.14
CA ILE A 134 -1.72 5.38 -13.22
C ILE A 134 -1.25 6.80 -13.53
N VAL A 135 0.06 7.02 -13.68
CA VAL A 135 0.64 8.35 -13.83
C VAL A 135 0.13 9.12 -15.05
N PRO A 136 -0.09 8.51 -16.24
CA PRO A 136 -0.68 9.24 -17.36
C PRO A 136 -2.07 9.81 -17.05
N ILE A 137 -2.86 9.08 -16.25
CA ILE A 137 -4.18 9.54 -15.79
C ILE A 137 -4.02 10.74 -14.86
N LEU A 138 -3.09 10.65 -13.89
CA LEU A 138 -2.78 11.75 -12.98
C LEU A 138 -2.29 12.99 -13.75
N ARG A 139 -1.42 12.81 -14.73
CA ARG A 139 -0.87 13.90 -15.56
C ARG A 139 -1.96 14.63 -16.34
N ARG A 140 -2.90 13.89 -16.94
CA ARG A 140 -4.07 14.50 -17.60
C ARG A 140 -4.90 15.29 -16.61
N ALA A 141 -5.14 14.77 -15.40
CA ALA A 141 -5.85 15.52 -14.35
C ALA A 141 -5.09 16.79 -13.91
N ALA A 142 -3.77 16.80 -14.00
CA ALA A 142 -2.92 17.95 -13.63
C ALA A 142 -2.88 19.07 -14.70
N GLY A 143 -3.15 18.76 -15.97
CA GLY A 143 -3.07 19.71 -17.10
C GLY A 143 -4.19 20.75 -17.16
N ALA A 144 -3.99 21.84 -17.92
CA ALA A 144 -4.97 22.91 -18.12
C ALA A 144 -6.22 22.47 -18.91
N ALA A 145 -6.10 21.38 -19.68
CA ALA A 145 -7.17 20.66 -20.35
C ALA A 145 -7.60 19.40 -19.58
N GLY A 146 -7.30 19.35 -18.26
CA GLY A 146 -7.74 18.27 -17.40
C GLY A 146 -9.23 18.02 -17.63
N PRO A 147 -9.68 16.77 -17.73
CA PRO A 147 -10.92 16.50 -18.41
C PRO A 147 -12.04 17.27 -17.71
N ARG A 148 -12.84 18.00 -18.50
CA ARG A 148 -14.02 18.69 -18.00
C ARG A 148 -15.04 17.62 -17.61
N PHE A 149 -14.86 17.06 -16.43
CA PHE A 149 -15.67 15.95 -15.96
C PHE A 149 -17.00 16.48 -15.46
N ALA A 150 -18.07 15.93 -16.04
CA ALA A 150 -19.45 16.22 -15.71
C ALA A 150 -19.83 15.63 -14.34
N GLY A 151 -19.30 16.21 -13.26
CA GLY A 151 -19.66 15.90 -11.89
C GLY A 151 -20.15 17.16 -11.18
N ARG A 152 -21.43 17.20 -10.79
CA ARG A 152 -22.07 18.33 -10.11
C ARG A 152 -21.48 18.54 -8.71
N ALA A 153 -20.47 19.37 -8.58
CA ALA A 153 -20.18 20.06 -7.33
C ALA A 153 -19.70 21.48 -7.63
N ARG A 154 -20.62 22.44 -7.52
CA ARG A 154 -20.25 23.85 -7.39
C ARG A 154 -19.44 23.95 -6.08
N PRO A 155 -18.22 24.50 -6.08
CA PRO A 155 -17.46 24.66 -4.84
C PRO A 155 -18.32 25.40 -3.81
N ALA A 156 -18.25 24.97 -2.56
CA ALA A 156 -18.80 25.75 -1.46
C ALA A 156 -18.20 27.15 -1.52
N ALA A 157 -19.04 28.18 -1.35
CA ALA A 157 -18.60 29.56 -1.45
C ALA A 157 -17.41 29.81 -0.51
N GLY A 158 -16.27 30.24 -1.06
CA GLY A 158 -15.06 30.57 -0.29
C GLY A 158 -13.89 29.60 -0.43
N LEU A 159 -14.02 28.48 -1.15
CA LEU A 159 -12.88 27.62 -1.49
C LEU A 159 -12.34 27.96 -2.89
N GLU A 160 -11.12 28.50 -2.95
CA GLU A 160 -10.41 28.73 -4.21
C GLU A 160 -10.15 27.41 -4.98
N THR A 161 -9.84 27.53 -6.26
CA THR A 161 -9.59 26.44 -7.24
C THR A 161 -8.43 25.49 -6.90
N ALA A 162 -7.72 25.71 -5.79
CA ALA A 162 -6.66 24.87 -5.29
C ALA A 162 -7.26 23.68 -4.49
N GLY A 163 -7.22 22.50 -5.10
CA GLY A 163 -7.81 21.28 -4.57
C GLY A 163 -6.94 20.04 -4.80
N ALA A 164 -7.50 18.87 -4.50
CA ALA A 164 -6.95 17.58 -4.88
C ALA A 164 -7.85 16.90 -5.92
N TRP A 165 -7.25 16.14 -6.81
CA TRP A 165 -7.94 15.20 -7.68
C TRP A 165 -7.58 13.78 -7.24
N VAL A 166 -8.60 12.94 -7.04
CA VAL A 166 -8.46 11.58 -6.50
C VAL A 166 -9.27 10.62 -7.37
N PRO A 167 -8.64 9.58 -7.96
CA PRO A 167 -9.38 8.54 -8.67
C PRO A 167 -10.10 7.62 -7.70
N GLN A 168 -11.15 6.97 -8.18
CA GLN A 168 -11.84 5.90 -7.47
C GLN A 168 -11.62 4.56 -8.18
N ASP A 169 -11.49 3.49 -7.40
CA ASP A 169 -11.44 2.12 -7.92
C ASP A 169 -12.82 1.64 -8.41
N GLY A 170 -12.88 0.39 -8.89
CA GLY A 170 -14.10 -0.21 -9.44
C GLY A 170 -15.22 -0.39 -8.41
N SER A 171 -14.89 -0.27 -7.12
CA SER A 171 -15.86 -0.29 -6.02
C SER A 171 -16.28 1.11 -5.55
N GLY A 172 -15.77 2.17 -6.21
CA GLY A 172 -16.05 3.56 -5.86
C GLY A 172 -15.24 4.08 -4.67
N ARG A 173 -14.17 3.37 -4.26
CA ARG A 173 -13.30 3.84 -3.17
C ARG A 173 -12.25 4.80 -3.69
N ASP A 174 -12.12 5.94 -3.02
CA ASP A 174 -11.04 6.91 -3.25
C ASP A 174 -9.66 6.24 -3.10
N GLN A 175 -8.76 6.57 -4.03
CA GLN A 175 -7.37 6.13 -4.06
C GLN A 175 -6.43 7.31 -3.73
N PRO A 176 -6.39 7.76 -2.46
CA PRO A 176 -5.70 8.99 -2.07
C PRO A 176 -4.18 8.93 -2.25
N LEU A 177 -3.60 7.73 -2.28
CA LEU A 177 -2.18 7.52 -2.52
C LEU A 177 -1.83 7.44 -4.01
N ALA A 178 -2.79 7.70 -4.91
CA ALA A 178 -2.59 7.88 -6.34
C ALA A 178 -3.32 9.17 -6.77
N SER A 179 -2.85 10.32 -6.30
CA SER A 179 -3.59 11.58 -6.41
C SER A 179 -2.73 12.74 -6.92
N VAL A 180 -3.40 13.82 -7.35
CA VAL A 180 -2.77 15.08 -7.75
C VAL A 180 -3.29 16.18 -6.87
N TRP A 181 -2.39 17.01 -6.37
CA TRP A 181 -2.71 18.13 -5.50
C TRP A 181 -2.27 19.43 -6.15
N ASP A 182 -3.04 20.49 -5.93
CA ASP A 182 -2.48 21.82 -5.98
C ASP A 182 -1.44 21.98 -4.87
N LEU A 183 -0.21 22.37 -5.21
CA LEU A 183 0.89 22.40 -4.23
C LEU A 183 0.62 23.41 -3.11
N ALA A 184 -0.02 24.55 -3.41
CA ALA A 184 -0.42 25.52 -2.38
C ALA A 184 -1.58 24.99 -1.52
N GLY A 185 -2.53 24.27 -2.13
CA GLY A 185 -3.59 23.55 -1.42
C GLY A 185 -3.05 22.49 -0.45
N LEU A 186 -2.07 21.70 -0.89
CA LEU A 186 -1.42 20.69 -0.07
C LEU A 186 -0.66 21.31 1.12
N ARG A 187 0.08 22.41 0.90
CA ARG A 187 0.73 23.17 1.99
C ARG A 187 -0.26 23.63 3.04
N ARG A 188 -1.38 24.22 2.63
CA ARG A 188 -2.43 24.65 3.58
C ARG A 188 -3.02 23.49 4.35
N ALA A 189 -3.30 22.36 3.68
CA ALA A 189 -3.85 21.17 4.33
C ALA A 189 -2.89 20.58 5.38
N VAL A 190 -1.61 20.48 5.04
CA VAL A 190 -0.56 19.99 5.95
C VAL A 190 -0.35 20.98 7.11
N SER A 191 -0.31 22.29 6.84
CA SER A 191 -0.20 23.32 7.89
C SER A 191 -1.34 23.21 8.89
N GLY A 192 -2.58 23.09 8.42
CA GLY A 192 -3.74 22.94 9.32
C GLY A 192 -3.64 21.71 10.22
N LEU A 193 -3.15 20.57 9.74
CA LEU A 193 -2.90 19.41 10.59
C LEU A 193 -1.73 19.61 11.57
N ARG A 194 -0.70 20.36 11.18
CA ARG A 194 0.43 20.70 12.06
C ARG A 194 -0.01 21.60 13.20
N ASP A 195 -0.78 22.64 12.90
CA ASP A 195 -1.29 23.59 13.88
C ASP A 195 -2.21 22.91 14.92
N GLU A 196 -2.91 21.86 14.52
CA GLU A 196 -3.71 21.01 15.41
C GLU A 196 -2.88 19.98 16.20
N GLY A 197 -1.59 19.80 15.90
CA GLY A 197 -0.76 18.74 16.50
C GLY A 197 -1.15 17.33 16.05
N ARG A 198 -1.73 17.17 14.86
CA ARG A 198 -2.39 15.92 14.40
C ARG A 198 -1.78 15.30 13.15
N VAL A 199 -0.58 15.72 12.72
CA VAL A 199 0.06 15.14 11.53
C VAL A 199 0.42 13.68 11.74
N ALA A 200 0.98 13.34 12.91
CA ALA A 200 1.28 11.96 13.23
C ALA A 200 0.00 11.14 13.39
N ASN A 201 -0.03 9.95 12.78
CA ASN A 201 -1.18 9.04 12.70
C ASN A 201 -2.40 9.60 11.96
N ALA A 202 -2.27 10.73 11.26
CA ALA A 202 -3.33 11.17 10.36
C ALA A 202 -3.42 10.29 9.12
N SER A 203 -4.66 10.06 8.69
CA SER A 203 -5.00 9.44 7.42
C SER A 203 -5.01 10.46 6.29
N MET A 204 -4.82 10.00 5.05
CA MET A 204 -5.02 10.86 3.88
C MET A 204 -6.43 11.44 3.77
N LYS A 205 -7.44 10.76 4.33
CA LYS A 205 -8.82 11.28 4.39
C LYS A 205 -8.88 12.58 5.18
N GLN A 206 -8.08 12.72 6.24
CA GLN A 206 -8.02 13.97 7.02
C GLN A 206 -7.32 15.10 6.25
N LEU A 207 -6.31 14.80 5.43
CA LEU A 207 -5.73 15.80 4.52
C LEU A 207 -6.75 16.24 3.46
N LEU A 208 -7.42 15.27 2.83
CA LEU A 208 -8.42 15.52 1.80
C LEU A 208 -9.62 16.32 2.31
N ALA A 209 -10.01 16.15 3.57
CA ALA A 209 -11.09 16.92 4.21
C ALA A 209 -10.80 18.43 4.32
N ARG A 210 -9.57 18.88 4.04
CA ARG A 210 -9.13 20.28 4.14
C ARG A 210 -9.04 21.00 2.80
N VAL A 211 -9.35 20.31 1.70
CA VAL A 211 -9.29 20.87 0.35
C VAL A 211 -10.54 20.51 -0.44
N VAL A 212 -10.78 21.22 -1.54
CA VAL A 212 -11.78 20.78 -2.51
C VAL A 212 -11.26 19.52 -3.18
N VAL A 213 -12.04 18.44 -3.16
CA VAL A 213 -11.65 17.17 -3.78
C VAL A 213 -12.52 16.92 -5.00
N SER A 214 -11.89 16.83 -6.17
CA SER A 214 -12.50 16.30 -7.38
C SER A 214 -12.27 14.78 -7.43
N ARG A 215 -13.32 14.02 -7.75
CA ARG A 215 -13.30 12.56 -7.82
C ARG A 215 -13.67 12.09 -9.21
N THR A 216 -13.03 11.03 -9.66
CA THR A 216 -13.31 10.43 -10.97
C THR A 216 -13.40 8.92 -10.81
N THR A 217 -14.51 8.36 -11.30
CA THR A 217 -14.72 6.91 -11.27
C THR A 217 -13.93 6.25 -12.40
N MET A 218 -13.69 4.93 -12.29
CA MET A 218 -13.06 4.18 -13.38
C MET A 218 -13.81 4.30 -14.72
N ALA A 219 -15.13 4.43 -14.69
CA ALA A 219 -15.96 4.57 -15.90
C ALA A 219 -15.68 5.90 -16.64
N ASP A 220 -15.21 6.91 -15.92
CA ASP A 220 -14.89 8.22 -16.46
C ASP A 220 -13.42 8.33 -16.88
N LEU A 221 -12.59 7.33 -16.59
CA LEU A 221 -11.17 7.33 -16.94
C LEU A 221 -10.96 6.99 -18.42
N PRO A 222 -10.10 7.72 -19.14
CA PRO A 222 -9.83 7.44 -20.54
C PRO A 222 -9.08 6.12 -20.74
N GLY A 223 -9.51 5.31 -21.71
CA GLY A 223 -8.87 4.04 -22.08
C GLY A 223 -9.56 2.81 -21.49
N HIS A 224 -9.02 1.63 -21.76
CA HIS A 224 -9.51 0.38 -21.19
C HIS A 224 -8.91 0.20 -19.79
N VAL A 225 -9.58 0.80 -18.81
CA VAL A 225 -9.20 0.66 -17.41
C VAL A 225 -9.79 -0.63 -16.83
N THR A 226 -8.94 -1.49 -16.31
CA THR A 226 -9.31 -2.77 -15.70
C THR A 226 -9.33 -2.65 -14.18
N ALA A 227 -10.12 -3.48 -13.50
CA ALA A 227 -10.37 -3.38 -12.06
C ALA A 227 -9.10 -3.39 -11.19
N ASP A 228 -8.01 -3.97 -11.68
CA ASP A 228 -6.69 -4.07 -11.05
C ASP A 228 -5.83 -2.80 -11.20
N LEU A 229 -6.29 -1.73 -11.85
CA LEU A 229 -5.48 -0.52 -12.09
C LEU A 229 -4.84 0.02 -10.79
N PHE A 230 -5.59 0.00 -9.70
CA PHE A 230 -5.18 0.48 -8.38
C PHE A 230 -4.94 -0.66 -7.39
N ALA A 231 -4.66 -1.88 -7.88
CA ALA A 231 -4.28 -2.98 -7.00
C ALA A 231 -2.89 -2.70 -6.41
N ASP A 232 -2.82 -2.70 -5.08
CA ASP A 232 -1.60 -2.57 -4.30
C ASP A 232 -0.98 -3.94 -4.00
N VAL A 233 0.34 -3.95 -3.87
CA VAL A 233 1.10 -5.14 -3.48
C VAL A 233 1.22 -5.15 -1.97
N ASP A 234 0.29 -5.84 -1.31
CA ASP A 234 0.20 -5.93 0.14
C ASP A 234 0.70 -7.26 0.70
N THR A 235 0.67 -8.31 -0.13
CA THR A 235 1.02 -9.70 0.22
C THR A 235 1.85 -10.36 -0.88
N TRP A 236 2.46 -11.51 -0.58
CA TRP A 236 3.20 -12.30 -1.59
C TRP A 236 2.29 -12.80 -2.71
N ASP A 237 1.02 -13.08 -2.43
CA ASP A 237 0.07 -13.46 -3.47
C ASP A 237 -0.27 -12.27 -4.39
N ASP A 238 -0.34 -11.04 -3.84
CA ASP A 238 -0.52 -9.83 -4.65
C ASP A 238 0.70 -9.59 -5.54
N ALA A 239 1.90 -9.82 -4.99
CA ALA A 239 3.15 -9.76 -5.74
C ALA A 239 3.15 -10.78 -6.89
N ALA A 240 2.81 -12.05 -6.62
CA ALA A 240 2.71 -13.09 -7.63
C ALA A 240 1.67 -12.76 -8.71
N HIS A 241 0.49 -12.28 -8.31
CA HIS A 241 -0.57 -11.88 -9.25
C HIS A 241 -0.17 -10.67 -10.10
N ALA A 242 0.64 -9.77 -9.54
CA ALA A 242 1.23 -8.66 -10.27
C ALA A 242 2.37 -9.06 -11.21
N GLY A 243 2.91 -10.29 -11.09
CA GLY A 243 4.08 -10.77 -11.84
C GLY A 243 5.42 -10.36 -11.22
N ILE A 244 5.42 -9.93 -9.96
CA ILE A 244 6.64 -9.57 -9.22
C ILE A 244 7.46 -10.83 -8.96
N THR A 245 8.76 -10.72 -9.17
CA THR A 245 9.73 -11.77 -8.87
C THR A 245 9.73 -12.02 -7.37
N LEU A 246 9.26 -13.20 -6.98
CA LEU A 246 9.30 -13.64 -5.60
C LEU A 246 10.76 -14.01 -5.27
N PRO A 247 11.31 -13.57 -4.12
CA PRO A 247 12.59 -14.06 -3.66
C PRO A 247 12.50 -15.58 -3.54
N THR A 248 13.40 -16.29 -4.22
CA THR A 248 13.55 -17.73 -3.99
C THR A 248 13.91 -17.95 -2.52
N VAL A 249 13.37 -19.00 -1.91
CA VAL A 249 13.35 -19.29 -0.45
C VAL A 249 14.76 -19.45 0.19
N SER A 250 15.84 -19.03 -0.48
CA SER A 250 17.22 -19.23 -0.04
C SER A 250 17.97 -17.98 0.44
N GLU A 251 17.47 -16.75 0.26
CA GLU A 251 18.30 -15.54 0.49
C GLU A 251 17.69 -14.48 1.42
N GLN A 252 17.14 -14.91 2.56
CA GLN A 252 16.94 -13.99 3.70
C GLN A 252 17.27 -14.71 5.03
N LYS A 253 18.58 -14.84 5.33
CA LYS A 253 19.02 -14.92 6.73
C LYS A 253 19.41 -13.50 7.16
N PRO A 254 18.84 -12.96 8.24
CA PRO A 254 19.35 -11.71 8.81
C PRO A 254 20.79 -11.94 9.30
N HIS A 255 21.69 -11.07 8.86
CA HIS A 255 23.02 -10.93 9.42
C HIS A 255 22.90 -10.44 10.87
N LEU A 256 22.85 -11.38 11.81
CA LEU A 256 23.17 -11.14 13.21
C LEU A 256 24.62 -11.58 13.43
N GLU A 257 25.50 -10.59 13.52
CA GLU A 257 26.88 -10.79 13.91
C GLU A 257 26.95 -11.36 15.34
N GLY A 258 27.76 -12.41 15.48
CA GLY A 258 28.42 -12.76 16.73
C GLY A 258 27.66 -13.68 17.69
N HIS A 259 27.57 -14.98 17.37
CA HIS A 259 27.71 -16.02 18.40
C HIS A 259 28.35 -17.28 17.81
N MET A 260 29.26 -17.84 18.59
CA MET A 260 30.19 -18.92 18.25
C MET A 260 29.48 -20.15 17.67
N ALA A 261 30.13 -20.78 16.69
CA ALA A 261 29.73 -22.06 16.13
C ALA A 261 29.61 -23.12 17.23
N VAL A 262 28.38 -23.55 17.49
CA VAL A 262 28.09 -24.83 18.12
C VAL A 262 27.66 -25.75 16.99
N GLU A 263 28.42 -26.82 16.78
CA GLU A 263 28.09 -27.87 15.81
C GLU A 263 26.69 -28.43 16.08
N LYS A 264 25.85 -28.48 15.04
CA LYS A 264 24.49 -29.03 15.12
C LYS A 264 24.52 -30.54 15.34
N PRO A 265 23.79 -31.09 16.33
CA PRO A 265 23.31 -32.45 16.26
C PRO A 265 22.14 -32.56 15.29
N LEU A 266 22.09 -33.67 14.57
CA LEU A 266 21.01 -34.10 13.70
C LEU A 266 19.75 -34.43 14.55
N GLU A 267 18.57 -33.95 14.10
CA GLU A 267 17.22 -34.58 14.18
C GLU A 267 16.03 -33.69 14.65
N SER A 268 15.00 -33.68 13.78
CA SER A 268 13.54 -33.59 13.99
C SER A 268 12.83 -32.27 14.40
N GLY A 269 11.88 -31.83 13.54
CA GLY A 269 10.57 -31.32 13.97
C GLY A 269 10.40 -29.82 14.30
N GLY A 270 10.97 -28.90 13.53
CA GLY A 270 10.65 -27.47 13.68
C GLY A 270 9.42 -27.06 12.86
N SER A 271 8.48 -26.34 13.47
CA SER A 271 7.31 -25.77 12.80
C SER A 271 7.72 -24.75 11.72
N GLU A 272 6.96 -24.68 10.62
CA GLU A 272 7.22 -23.72 9.53
C GLU A 272 7.07 -22.25 9.98
N HIS A 273 6.35 -22.00 11.08
CA HIS A 273 6.02 -20.64 11.55
C HIS A 273 6.18 -20.48 13.09
N PRO A 274 7.42 -20.38 13.61
CA PRO A 274 7.68 -20.31 15.05
C PRO A 274 7.08 -19.08 15.75
N GLU A 275 6.87 -17.98 15.01
CA GLU A 275 6.21 -16.77 15.53
C GLU A 275 4.71 -16.99 15.78
N LEU A 276 4.05 -17.78 14.93
CA LEU A 276 2.63 -18.11 15.10
C LEU A 276 2.41 -19.05 16.29
N ASP A 277 3.34 -19.98 16.53
CA ASP A 277 3.28 -20.85 17.71
C ASP A 277 3.52 -20.10 19.02
N ALA A 278 4.40 -19.08 18.99
CA ALA A 278 4.58 -18.19 20.13
C ALA A 278 3.29 -17.40 20.41
N TRP A 279 2.70 -16.81 19.37
CA TRP A 279 1.45 -16.06 19.49
C TRP A 279 0.26 -16.91 19.93
N ALA A 280 0.10 -18.11 19.37
CA ALA A 280 -0.95 -19.06 19.75
C ALA A 280 -0.84 -19.41 21.24
N ARG A 281 0.38 -19.65 21.74
CA ARG A 281 0.62 -19.89 23.17
C ARG A 281 0.24 -18.69 24.04
N GLU A 282 0.62 -17.47 23.65
CA GLU A 282 0.23 -16.26 24.39
C GLU A 282 -1.29 -16.12 24.50
N LEU A 283 -2.01 -16.38 23.40
CA LEU A 283 -3.47 -16.36 23.40
C LEU A 283 -4.07 -17.48 24.24
N MET A 284 -3.54 -18.70 24.16
CA MET A 284 -4.03 -19.83 24.97
C MET A 284 -3.88 -19.53 26.47
N VAL A 285 -2.76 -18.95 26.89
CA VAL A 285 -2.57 -18.49 28.28
C VAL A 285 -3.58 -17.39 28.65
N ALA A 286 -3.78 -16.40 27.78
CA ALA A 286 -4.71 -15.31 28.06
C ALA A 286 -6.17 -15.79 28.22
N TYR A 287 -6.55 -16.88 27.56
CA TYR A 287 -7.87 -17.49 27.64
C TYR A 287 -7.98 -18.63 28.67
N GLY A 288 -6.89 -19.03 29.33
CA GLY A 288 -6.88 -20.18 30.25
C GLY A 288 -7.14 -21.51 29.53
N LEU A 289 -6.57 -21.67 28.33
CA LEU A 289 -6.73 -22.83 27.44
C LEU A 289 -5.42 -23.62 27.28
N GLU A 290 -4.53 -23.59 28.26
CA GLU A 290 -3.18 -24.16 28.16
C GLU A 290 -3.18 -25.67 27.88
N ASP A 291 -4.20 -26.39 28.37
CA ASP A 291 -4.38 -27.83 28.18
C ASP A 291 -5.25 -28.18 26.95
N ALA A 292 -5.71 -27.17 26.20
CA ALA A 292 -6.55 -27.41 25.02
C ALA A 292 -5.71 -27.94 23.85
N PRO A 293 -6.14 -29.00 23.16
CA PRO A 293 -5.42 -29.56 22.01
C PRO A 293 -5.63 -28.70 20.76
N VAL A 294 -4.99 -27.52 20.72
CA VAL A 294 -5.07 -26.60 19.56
C VAL A 294 -3.97 -26.95 18.56
N ASP A 295 -4.40 -27.39 17.38
CA ASP A 295 -3.53 -27.69 16.24
C ASP A 295 -3.46 -26.47 15.30
N VAL A 296 -2.40 -25.68 15.44
CA VAL A 296 -2.19 -24.44 14.66
C VAL A 296 -2.06 -24.74 13.17
N GLU A 297 -1.33 -25.80 12.80
CA GLU A 297 -1.11 -26.20 11.42
C GLU A 297 -2.43 -26.58 10.74
N ARG A 298 -3.29 -27.33 11.43
CA ARG A 298 -4.61 -27.70 10.92
C ARG A 298 -5.52 -26.49 10.73
N ILE A 299 -5.49 -25.52 11.64
CA ILE A 299 -6.26 -24.27 11.53
C ILE A 299 -5.81 -23.47 10.29
N LEU A 300 -4.49 -23.34 10.10
CA LEU A 300 -3.92 -22.63 8.94
C LEU A 300 -4.21 -23.35 7.62
N SER A 301 -4.16 -24.68 7.62
CA SER A 301 -4.55 -25.51 6.47
C SER A 301 -6.02 -25.26 6.07
N LEU A 302 -6.95 -25.27 7.01
CA LEU A 302 -8.37 -24.99 6.75
C LEU A 302 -8.59 -23.55 6.23
N ALA A 303 -7.89 -22.58 6.84
CA ALA A 303 -7.92 -21.19 6.38
C ALA A 303 -7.44 -21.07 4.93
N GLY A 304 -6.33 -21.75 4.61
CA GLY A 304 -5.77 -21.82 3.27
C GLY A 304 -6.79 -22.36 2.26
N GLU A 305 -7.42 -23.49 2.53
CA GLU A 305 -8.43 -24.07 1.64
C GLU A 305 -9.60 -23.11 1.40
N ALA A 306 -10.13 -22.47 2.44
CA ALA A 306 -11.21 -21.51 2.28
C ALA A 306 -10.82 -20.29 1.44
N ALA A 307 -9.61 -19.76 1.64
CA ALA A 307 -9.11 -18.61 0.89
C ALA A 307 -8.96 -18.91 -0.61
N HIS A 308 -8.46 -20.10 -0.94
CA HIS A 308 -8.22 -20.53 -2.33
C HIS A 308 -9.53 -20.91 -3.05
N SER A 309 -10.44 -21.60 -2.36
CA SER A 309 -11.63 -22.17 -2.98
C SER A 309 -12.82 -21.20 -3.05
N ILE A 310 -12.91 -20.22 -2.14
CA ILE A 310 -14.06 -19.30 -2.06
C ILE A 310 -13.67 -17.89 -2.47
N VAL A 311 -13.03 -17.14 -1.57
CA VAL A 311 -12.38 -15.83 -1.75
C VAL A 311 -11.48 -15.61 -0.54
N ARG A 312 -10.39 -14.83 -0.67
CA ARG A 312 -9.44 -14.62 0.45
C ARG A 312 -10.09 -14.21 1.80
N PRO A 313 -11.11 -13.32 1.86
CA PRO A 313 -11.80 -13.01 3.12
C PRO A 313 -12.55 -14.17 3.79
N ALA A 314 -12.72 -15.30 3.11
CA ALA A 314 -13.38 -16.48 3.66
C ALA A 314 -12.53 -17.21 4.71
N ALA A 315 -11.19 -17.10 4.65
CA ALA A 315 -10.28 -17.75 5.61
C ALA A 315 -10.63 -17.49 7.10
N PRO A 316 -10.65 -16.22 7.57
CA PRO A 316 -10.97 -15.95 8.98
C PRO A 316 -12.43 -16.27 9.35
N LEU A 317 -13.36 -16.17 8.39
CA LEU A 317 -14.77 -16.51 8.64
C LEU A 317 -14.93 -18.01 8.86
N THR A 318 -14.32 -18.83 7.99
CA THR A 318 -14.40 -20.29 8.06
C THR A 318 -13.79 -20.82 9.36
N THR A 319 -12.58 -20.41 9.72
CA THR A 319 -11.90 -20.93 10.91
C THR A 319 -12.58 -20.48 12.20
N TRP A 320 -13.10 -19.24 12.26
CA TRP A 320 -13.87 -18.78 13.42
C TRP A 320 -15.18 -19.56 13.59
N ILE A 321 -15.94 -19.75 12.50
CA ILE A 321 -17.21 -20.50 12.55
C ILE A 321 -16.96 -21.98 12.90
N ALA A 322 -15.94 -22.60 12.32
CA ALA A 322 -15.56 -23.98 12.62
C ALA A 322 -15.15 -24.14 14.10
N GLY A 323 -14.31 -23.25 14.62
CA GLY A 323 -13.92 -23.24 16.03
C GLY A 323 -15.10 -22.99 16.97
N TYR A 324 -16.00 -22.07 16.62
CA TYR A 324 -17.21 -21.79 17.40
C TYR A 324 -18.17 -22.99 17.42
N ALA A 325 -18.37 -23.65 16.27
CA ALA A 325 -19.17 -24.86 16.17
C ALA A 325 -18.57 -26.01 16.98
N ALA A 326 -17.25 -26.20 16.92
CA ALA A 326 -16.53 -27.18 17.74
C ALA A 326 -16.72 -26.92 19.23
N GLY A 327 -16.58 -25.67 19.69
CA GLY A 327 -16.82 -25.29 21.08
C GLY A 327 -18.25 -25.55 21.55
N LEU A 328 -19.25 -25.22 20.72
CA LEU A 328 -20.65 -25.52 21.02
C LEU A 328 -20.95 -27.02 21.06
N ALA A 329 -20.32 -27.82 20.20
CA ALA A 329 -20.47 -29.27 20.19
C ALA A 329 -19.80 -29.91 21.42
N ALA A 330 -18.59 -29.46 21.79
CA ALA A 330 -17.90 -29.91 22.98
C ALA A 330 -18.68 -29.60 24.26
N ALA A 331 -19.26 -28.40 24.38
CA ALA A 331 -20.07 -28.00 25.52
C ALA A 331 -21.36 -28.82 25.71
N ARG A 332 -21.83 -29.53 24.66
CA ARG A 332 -23.04 -30.36 24.69
C ARG A 332 -22.76 -31.85 24.88
N SER A 333 -21.50 -32.27 24.84
CA SER A 333 -21.10 -33.67 24.92
C SER A 333 -20.81 -34.07 26.36
N GLU A 334 -21.44 -35.14 26.85
CA GLU A 334 -21.13 -35.71 28.18
C GLU A 334 -19.71 -36.31 28.25
N SER A 335 -19.11 -36.62 27.11
CA SER A 335 -17.75 -37.14 26.95
C SER A 335 -16.73 -36.07 26.54
N GLY A 336 -17.00 -34.80 26.82
CA GLY A 336 -16.02 -33.71 26.67
C GLY A 336 -15.69 -33.29 25.23
N GLY A 337 -16.37 -33.85 24.23
CA GLY A 337 -16.23 -33.42 22.83
C GLY A 337 -14.86 -33.68 22.21
N GLU A 338 -14.18 -34.78 22.57
CA GLU A 338 -12.82 -35.13 22.09
C GLU A 338 -12.64 -35.00 20.57
N ASN A 339 -13.70 -35.22 19.77
CA ASN A 339 -13.67 -35.13 18.31
C ASN A 339 -14.31 -33.87 17.72
N ALA A 340 -14.86 -32.97 18.54
CA ALA A 340 -15.66 -31.83 18.07
C ALA A 340 -14.88 -30.90 17.12
N ALA A 341 -13.59 -30.67 17.40
CA ALA A 341 -12.72 -29.89 16.52
C ALA A 341 -12.48 -30.58 15.16
N ALA A 342 -12.24 -31.90 15.19
CA ALA A 342 -12.00 -32.67 13.97
C ALA A 342 -13.26 -32.79 13.10
N GLU A 343 -14.43 -32.94 13.71
CA GLU A 343 -15.72 -32.99 13.01
C GLU A 343 -16.09 -31.65 12.39
N ALA A 344 -15.86 -30.53 13.10
CA ALA A 344 -16.10 -29.19 12.58
C ALA A 344 -15.19 -28.85 11.40
N ASP A 345 -13.90 -29.20 11.49
CA ASP A 345 -12.94 -29.06 10.39
C ASP A 345 -13.36 -29.90 9.17
N ALA A 346 -13.70 -31.18 9.37
CA ALA A 346 -14.15 -32.05 8.29
C ALA A 346 -15.45 -31.57 7.62
N LEU A 347 -16.38 -31.01 8.39
CA LEU A 347 -17.61 -30.41 7.87
C LEU A 347 -17.31 -29.16 7.04
N ALA A 348 -16.44 -28.27 7.54
CA ALA A 348 -16.06 -27.05 6.83
C ALA A 348 -15.42 -27.38 5.47
N ARG A 349 -14.49 -28.34 5.41
CA ARG A 349 -13.85 -28.80 4.16
C ARG A 349 -14.85 -29.38 3.17
N ARG A 350 -15.83 -30.14 3.65
CA ARG A 350 -16.91 -30.68 2.81
C ARG A 350 -17.77 -29.58 2.19
N VAL A 351 -18.18 -28.59 2.99
CA VAL A 351 -18.96 -27.44 2.51
C VAL A 351 -18.16 -26.61 1.49
N ILE A 352 -16.85 -26.49 1.68
CA ILE A 352 -15.96 -25.85 0.71
C ILE A 352 -15.95 -26.63 -0.62
N ALA A 353 -15.74 -27.95 -0.56
CA ALA A 353 -15.68 -28.82 -1.74
C ALA A 353 -17.00 -28.86 -2.52
N ASP A 354 -18.14 -28.99 -1.83
CA ASP A 354 -19.47 -29.03 -2.44
C ASP A 354 -19.80 -27.74 -3.23
N ARG A 355 -19.15 -26.63 -2.87
CA ARG A 355 -19.32 -25.33 -3.53
C ARG A 355 -18.37 -25.12 -4.71
N THR A 356 -17.23 -25.82 -4.75
CA THR A 356 -16.30 -25.75 -5.89
C THR A 356 -16.70 -26.70 -7.01
N ASP A 357 -17.44 -27.75 -6.71
CA ASP A 357 -17.88 -28.78 -7.66
C ASP A 357 -19.25 -28.48 -8.34
N GLY A 358 -19.91 -27.38 -7.97
CA GLY A 358 -21.22 -26.97 -8.49
C GLY A 358 -21.21 -25.62 -9.20
#